data_AF-A0A5J6P6Y2-F1
#
_entry.id   AF-A0A5J6P6Y2-F1
#
_cell.length_a   1.000
_cell.length_b   1.000
_cell.length_c   1.000
_cell.angle_alpha   90.00
_cell.angle_beta   90.00
_cell.angle_gamma   90.00
#
_symmetry.space_group_name_H-M   'P 1'
#
loop_
_entity.id
_entity.type
_entity.pdbx_description
1 polymer ?
#
loop_
_entity_poly.entity_id
_entity_poly.type
_entity_poly.pdbx_seq_one_letter_code
_entity_poly.pdbx_strand_id
1 'polypeptide(L)'
;MKKNTINQILSSAALALSLSACQSFNNTTLVSGLVYERTPLANAQVFLCDASGKVFITETNALGIYSIKVHGLSYPILVSAVAQGKSEDCAKNSRLRPICLAGLVNQPPTDKNVIANINPLTDRIVSDIAVSKGFIGPQQWVNSASVGAVDPSVYNHALTSMRAGFSTALTSAGITNAREFDPATFSMTDANPVTEIFSLLHHNRNYENNTGETGHTSLTDFSFRPIVGLAPSGAYEAFDLERARAEYLRVKNAKTRIFIVGDSTSAVYEQLRYPRMGWGQALAAQFKPDSGIQVIVGSRAGRSSRDFYNGRWYAQMDYLIQAGDYVFINHGHNDQNCDSSKPLRGPADVKNLCTYPNNAAGNPQFPNNQPELSFQHSLERYIKIARERGAHPVMFTPTARIKNANGEQTTPVVHSHLTRQNATNGYLFTGDYTDTIKNTAKLHHLPLIDLEAASMRFANKAGEPGWRNYWLVVDPVINPFYANNAAGSTQVPDGTHFQKNGAEAMAKMVANEIRKNPELVELQQQLK
;
A
#
# COMPACT_ATOMS: atom_id res chain seq x y z
N MET A 1 -3.84 -94.10 31.96
CA MET A 1 -4.19 -93.09 32.99
C MET A 1 -4.74 -91.86 32.29
N LYS A 2 -5.99 -91.48 32.62
CA LYS A 2 -6.58 -90.11 32.72
C LYS A 2 -6.13 -89.07 31.67
N LYS A 3 -6.97 -88.33 30.90
CA LYS A 3 -8.38 -87.89 30.92
C LYS A 3 -8.65 -87.30 29.50
N ASN A 4 -9.78 -87.55 28.81
CA ASN A 4 -11.06 -86.80 28.83
C ASN A 4 -10.91 -85.29 28.52
N THR A 5 -11.64 -84.60 27.61
CA THR A 5 -12.75 -84.92 26.68
C THR A 5 -13.11 -83.65 25.85
N ILE A 6 -13.91 -83.82 24.77
CA ILE A 6 -14.97 -82.92 24.19
C ILE A 6 -14.51 -81.79 23.24
N ASN A 7 -14.73 -81.90 21.92
CA ASN A 7 -15.95 -81.76 21.06
C ASN A 7 -16.23 -80.31 20.61
N GLN A 8 -16.26 -80.05 19.29
CA GLN A 8 -17.45 -79.53 18.58
C GLN A 8 -17.22 -79.32 17.07
N ILE A 9 -18.23 -79.73 16.31
CA ILE A 9 -18.42 -79.59 14.86
C ILE A 9 -19.03 -78.22 14.59
N LEU A 10 -18.56 -77.49 13.58
CA LEU A 10 -19.32 -76.40 12.95
C LEU A 10 -19.09 -76.35 11.42
N SER A 11 -20.19 -76.04 10.76
CA SER A 11 -20.58 -76.17 9.36
C SER A 11 -19.94 -75.19 8.38
N SER A 12 -19.73 -75.67 7.16
CA SER A 12 -19.31 -74.96 5.95
C SER A 12 -20.40 -74.04 5.39
N ALA A 13 -20.03 -72.80 5.06
CA ALA A 13 -20.83 -71.86 4.27
C ALA A 13 -19.98 -71.23 3.14
N ALA A 14 -20.62 -71.09 1.99
CA ALA A 14 -20.07 -70.83 0.67
C ALA A 14 -19.44 -69.44 0.48
N LEU A 15 -18.39 -69.39 -0.34
CA LEU A 15 -17.70 -68.18 -0.78
C LEU A 15 -18.33 -67.69 -2.10
N ALA A 16 -19.06 -66.57 -2.07
CA ALA A 16 -19.50 -65.85 -3.26
C ALA A 16 -18.52 -64.69 -3.53
N LEU A 17 -17.78 -64.79 -4.63
CA LEU A 17 -16.94 -63.71 -5.17
C LEU A 17 -17.82 -62.71 -5.92
N SER A 18 -18.05 -61.53 -5.33
CA SER A 18 -18.53 -60.35 -6.07
C SER A 18 -17.34 -59.52 -6.55
N LEU A 19 -17.07 -59.59 -7.85
CA LEU A 19 -16.22 -58.64 -8.57
C LEU A 19 -16.96 -57.29 -8.67
N SER A 20 -16.77 -56.43 -7.67
CA SER A 20 -17.11 -55.02 -7.78
C SER A 20 -16.08 -54.35 -8.70
N ALA A 21 -16.47 -54.10 -9.95
CA ALA A 21 -15.73 -53.25 -10.86
C ALA A 21 -15.66 -51.84 -10.25
N CYS A 22 -14.49 -51.46 -9.73
CA CYS A 22 -14.17 -50.07 -9.43
C CYS A 22 -14.20 -49.28 -10.74
N GLN A 23 -15.33 -48.65 -11.05
CA GLN A 23 -15.34 -47.53 -11.99
C GLN A 23 -14.53 -46.40 -11.36
N SER A 24 -13.30 -46.21 -11.84
CA SER A 24 -12.49 -45.05 -11.52
C SER A 24 -13.18 -43.81 -12.13
N PHE A 25 -14.04 -43.16 -11.33
CA PHE A 25 -14.53 -41.83 -11.68
C PHE A 25 -13.32 -40.93 -11.88
N ASN A 26 -13.17 -40.46 -13.12
CA ASN A 26 -12.10 -39.58 -13.53
C ASN A 26 -12.33 -38.23 -12.84
N ASN A 27 -11.78 -38.06 -11.63
CA ASN A 27 -12.05 -36.93 -10.72
C ASN A 27 -11.25 -35.69 -11.14
N THR A 28 -11.37 -35.33 -12.42
CA THR A 28 -10.71 -34.19 -13.05
C THR A 28 -11.60 -32.97 -12.89
N THR A 29 -11.09 -31.96 -12.21
CA THR A 29 -11.75 -30.68 -11.99
C THR A 29 -11.09 -29.64 -12.89
N LEU A 30 -11.89 -28.85 -13.62
CA LEU A 30 -11.39 -27.68 -14.33
C LEU A 30 -11.43 -26.50 -13.38
N VAL A 31 -10.27 -25.90 -13.08
CA VAL A 31 -10.18 -24.64 -12.36
C VAL A 31 -9.88 -23.53 -13.36
N SER A 32 -10.63 -22.45 -13.32
CA SER A 32 -10.44 -21.28 -14.18
C SER A 32 -10.70 -19.99 -13.42
N GLY A 33 -10.10 -18.90 -13.83
CA GLY A 33 -10.34 -17.61 -13.20
C GLY A 33 -9.81 -16.45 -14.01
N LEU A 34 -10.27 -15.26 -13.64
CA LEU A 34 -9.75 -13.98 -14.12
C LEU A 34 -8.78 -13.41 -13.09
N VAL A 35 -7.58 -13.03 -13.53
CA VAL A 35 -6.61 -12.26 -12.75
C VAL A 35 -6.68 -10.80 -13.19
N TYR A 36 -7.09 -9.94 -12.27
CA TYR A 36 -7.37 -8.53 -12.55
C TYR A 36 -6.86 -7.66 -11.40
N GLU A 37 -6.06 -6.64 -11.67
CA GLU A 37 -5.69 -5.61 -10.68
C GLU A 37 -6.48 -4.33 -11.00
N ARG A 38 -5.90 -3.44 -11.80
CA ARG A 38 -6.59 -2.31 -12.45
C ARG A 38 -7.05 -2.65 -13.86
N THR A 39 -6.34 -3.56 -14.50
CA THR A 39 -6.60 -4.13 -15.82
C THR A 39 -6.38 -5.65 -15.73
N PRO A 40 -6.84 -6.44 -16.71
CA PRO A 40 -6.48 -7.85 -16.78
C PRO A 40 -4.95 -8.02 -16.79
N LEU A 41 -4.44 -8.98 -16.01
CA LEU A 41 -3.00 -9.23 -15.91
C LEU A 41 -2.58 -10.29 -16.92
N ALA A 42 -2.04 -9.88 -18.06
CA ALA A 42 -1.50 -10.78 -19.07
C ALA A 42 -0.19 -11.44 -18.64
N ASN A 43 -0.01 -12.72 -19.01
CA ASN A 43 1.20 -13.51 -18.72
C ASN A 43 1.59 -13.51 -17.23
N ALA A 44 0.60 -13.43 -16.36
CA ALA A 44 0.79 -13.54 -14.92
C ALA A 44 0.98 -15.01 -14.57
N GLN A 45 1.98 -15.30 -13.75
CA GLN A 45 2.18 -16.64 -13.21
C GLN A 45 1.16 -16.88 -12.11
N VAL A 46 0.36 -17.95 -12.25
CA VAL A 46 -0.69 -18.33 -11.32
C VAL A 46 -0.29 -19.60 -10.59
N PHE A 47 -0.34 -19.55 -9.27
CA PHE A 47 -0.09 -20.68 -8.37
C PHE A 47 -1.39 -21.07 -7.71
N LEU A 48 -1.69 -22.37 -7.72
CA LEU A 48 -2.81 -22.97 -7.01
C LEU A 48 -2.23 -23.92 -5.97
N CYS A 49 -2.51 -23.68 -4.69
CA CYS A 49 -2.20 -24.59 -3.59
C CYS A 49 -3.51 -25.10 -3.00
N ASP A 50 -3.67 -26.40 -2.87
CA ASP A 50 -4.85 -27.01 -2.28
C ASP A 50 -4.64 -27.31 -0.77
N ALA A 51 -5.69 -27.75 -0.07
CA ALA A 51 -5.62 -28.00 1.37
C ALA A 51 -4.66 -29.13 1.78
N SER A 52 -4.30 -30.01 0.84
CA SER A 52 -3.32 -31.08 1.07
C SER A 52 -1.88 -30.61 0.84
N GLY A 53 -1.68 -29.36 0.39
CA GLY A 53 -0.38 -28.80 0.04
C GLY A 53 0.04 -29.09 -1.41
N LYS A 54 -0.86 -29.61 -2.25
CA LYS A 54 -0.55 -29.86 -3.66
C LYS A 54 -0.52 -28.54 -4.42
N VAL A 55 0.60 -28.28 -5.09
CA VAL A 55 0.82 -27.05 -5.86
C VAL A 55 0.72 -27.32 -7.36
N PHE A 56 0.02 -26.43 -8.05
CA PHE A 56 -0.08 -26.41 -9.50
C PHE A 56 0.24 -25.01 -10.02
N ILE A 57 0.83 -24.93 -11.21
CA ILE A 57 1.27 -23.67 -11.80
C ILE A 57 0.71 -23.56 -13.21
N THR A 58 0.21 -22.38 -13.56
CA THR A 58 -0.25 -22.04 -14.90
C THR A 58 0.00 -20.55 -15.15
N GLU A 59 -0.40 -20.04 -16.31
CA GLU A 59 -0.24 -18.64 -16.68
C GLU A 59 -1.54 -18.10 -17.26
N THR A 60 -1.74 -16.80 -17.11
CA THR A 60 -2.86 -16.12 -17.76
C THR A 60 -2.56 -15.81 -19.22
N ASN A 61 -3.60 -15.86 -20.05
CA ASN A 61 -3.54 -15.34 -21.41
C ASN A 61 -3.56 -13.80 -21.44
N ALA A 62 -3.61 -13.21 -22.64
CA ALA A 62 -3.63 -11.75 -22.83
C ALA A 62 -4.83 -11.03 -22.19
N LEU A 63 -5.92 -11.76 -21.90
CA LEU A 63 -7.13 -11.25 -21.25
C LEU A 63 -7.13 -11.50 -19.74
N GLY A 64 -6.00 -11.91 -19.16
CA GLY A 64 -5.90 -12.22 -17.73
C GLY A 64 -6.60 -13.53 -17.31
N ILE A 65 -7.05 -14.35 -18.26
CA ILE A 65 -7.78 -15.58 -17.98
C ILE A 65 -6.80 -16.75 -17.91
N TYR A 66 -6.93 -17.60 -16.90
CA TYR A 66 -6.21 -18.87 -16.80
C TYR A 66 -7.17 -20.05 -16.69
N SER A 67 -6.68 -21.24 -17.04
CA SER A 67 -7.40 -22.49 -16.81
C SER A 67 -6.44 -23.66 -16.64
N ILE A 68 -6.75 -24.56 -15.70
CA ILE A 68 -5.96 -25.75 -15.40
C ILE A 68 -6.85 -26.92 -15.01
N LYS A 69 -6.55 -28.11 -15.56
CA LYS A 69 -7.19 -29.37 -15.15
C LYS A 69 -6.40 -30.00 -14.01
N VAL A 70 -7.08 -30.28 -12.91
CA VAL A 70 -6.47 -30.84 -11.70
C VAL A 70 -7.19 -32.11 -11.27
N HIS A 71 -6.44 -33.07 -10.74
CA HIS A 71 -6.98 -34.32 -10.21
C HIS A 71 -6.84 -34.36 -8.69
N GLY A 72 -7.91 -34.80 -8.00
CA GLY A 72 -7.91 -35.05 -6.56
C GLY A 72 -7.75 -33.78 -5.71
N LEU A 73 -8.47 -32.72 -6.07
CA LEU A 73 -8.38 -31.41 -5.45
C LEU A 73 -8.99 -31.38 -4.04
N SER A 74 -8.24 -30.90 -3.06
CA SER A 74 -8.72 -30.72 -1.68
C SER A 74 -9.04 -29.26 -1.36
N TYR A 75 -10.13 -29.01 -0.65
CA TYR A 75 -10.56 -27.65 -0.27
C TYR A 75 -10.17 -27.33 1.18
N PRO A 76 -9.89 -26.05 1.51
CA PRO A 76 -9.89 -24.88 0.62
C PRO A 76 -8.74 -24.82 -0.40
N ILE A 77 -8.90 -24.03 -1.45
CA ILE A 77 -7.88 -23.79 -2.48
C ILE A 77 -7.40 -22.34 -2.39
N LEU A 78 -6.12 -22.14 -2.14
CA LEU A 78 -5.46 -20.84 -2.20
C LEU A 78 -4.87 -20.64 -3.59
N VAL A 79 -5.33 -19.61 -4.30
CA VAL A 79 -4.78 -19.19 -5.58
C VAL A 79 -4.01 -17.88 -5.40
N SER A 80 -2.91 -17.71 -6.12
CA SER A 80 -2.14 -16.47 -6.13
C SER A 80 -1.56 -16.17 -7.50
N ALA A 81 -1.37 -14.90 -7.80
CA ALA A 81 -0.81 -14.45 -9.07
C ALA A 81 0.36 -13.50 -8.84
N VAL A 82 1.37 -13.61 -9.70
CA VAL A 82 2.52 -12.72 -9.77
C VAL A 82 2.65 -12.20 -11.20
N ALA A 83 2.68 -10.88 -11.35
CA ALA A 83 2.90 -10.23 -12.64
C ALA A 83 3.97 -9.13 -12.54
N GLN A 84 4.66 -8.88 -13.65
CA GLN A 84 5.68 -7.81 -13.78
C GLN A 84 6.84 -7.95 -12.78
N GLY A 85 7.33 -9.16 -12.53
CA GLY A 85 8.48 -9.41 -11.66
C GLY A 85 8.56 -10.85 -11.17
N LYS A 86 9.37 -11.06 -10.12
CA LYS A 86 9.64 -12.39 -9.55
C LYS A 86 8.85 -12.63 -8.26
N SER A 87 8.32 -13.84 -8.09
CA SER A 87 7.51 -14.22 -6.92
C SER A 87 8.26 -14.04 -5.58
N GLU A 88 9.57 -14.30 -5.55
CA GLU A 88 10.43 -14.12 -4.37
C GLU A 88 10.49 -12.68 -3.83
N ASP A 89 10.15 -11.69 -4.65
CA ASP A 89 10.15 -10.28 -4.26
C ASP A 89 8.78 -9.81 -3.77
N CYS A 90 7.71 -10.62 -3.90
CA CYS A 90 6.39 -10.30 -3.34
C CYS A 90 6.42 -10.10 -1.82
N ALA A 91 7.36 -10.73 -1.11
CA ALA A 91 7.51 -10.63 0.35
C ALA A 91 8.38 -9.45 0.80
N LYS A 92 9.09 -8.78 -0.12
CA LYS A 92 10.13 -7.79 0.21
C LYS A 92 9.65 -6.36 -0.08
N ASN A 93 10.11 -5.40 0.73
CA ASN A 93 9.94 -3.96 0.49
C ASN A 93 11.26 -3.28 0.10
N SER A 94 12.40 -3.96 0.26
CA SER A 94 13.73 -3.44 -0.07
C SER A 94 14.07 -3.45 -1.56
N ARG A 95 13.19 -4.05 -2.38
CA ARG A 95 13.29 -4.14 -3.85
C ARG A 95 11.93 -3.84 -4.47
N LEU A 96 11.91 -3.48 -5.75
CA LEU A 96 10.66 -3.28 -6.48
C LEU A 96 9.82 -4.54 -6.47
N ARG A 97 8.66 -4.47 -5.83
CA ARG A 97 7.71 -5.56 -5.75
C ARG A 97 7.03 -5.76 -7.11
N PRO A 98 6.73 -7.02 -7.51
CA PRO A 98 5.77 -7.29 -8.58
C PRO A 98 4.33 -6.95 -8.15
N ILE A 99 3.39 -7.08 -9.07
CA ILE A 99 1.97 -7.15 -8.70
C ILE A 99 1.75 -8.54 -8.10
N CYS A 100 1.27 -8.59 -6.85
CA CYS A 100 1.06 -9.83 -6.10
C CYS A 100 -0.33 -9.82 -5.47
N LEU A 101 -1.16 -10.79 -5.85
CA LEU A 101 -2.55 -10.92 -5.41
C LEU A 101 -2.83 -12.37 -5.03
N ALA A 102 -3.81 -12.58 -4.14
CA ALA A 102 -4.26 -13.90 -3.75
C ALA A 102 -5.80 -14.00 -3.72
N GLY A 103 -6.32 -15.21 -3.75
CA GLY A 103 -7.73 -15.52 -3.56
C GLY A 103 -7.89 -16.89 -2.93
N LEU A 104 -9.04 -17.13 -2.29
CA LEU A 104 -9.33 -18.40 -1.62
C LEU A 104 -10.70 -18.91 -2.04
N VAL A 105 -10.76 -20.13 -2.56
CA VAL A 105 -12.02 -20.85 -2.79
C VAL A 105 -12.20 -21.82 -1.62
N ASN A 106 -13.11 -21.49 -0.71
CA ASN A 106 -13.21 -22.20 0.57
C ASN A 106 -13.88 -23.58 0.46
N GLN A 107 -14.84 -23.75 -0.45
CA GLN A 107 -15.68 -24.94 -0.58
C GLN A 107 -15.78 -25.37 -2.04
N PRO A 108 -16.01 -26.67 -2.30
CA PRO A 108 -16.28 -27.13 -3.65
C PRO A 108 -17.53 -26.46 -4.23
N PRO A 109 -17.51 -26.05 -5.50
CA PRO A 109 -18.72 -25.63 -6.19
C PRO A 109 -19.68 -26.81 -6.36
N THR A 110 -20.95 -26.50 -6.60
CA THR A 110 -21.97 -27.51 -6.94
C THR A 110 -21.73 -28.14 -8.31
N ASP A 111 -21.02 -27.43 -9.21
CA ASP A 111 -20.70 -27.88 -10.56
C ASP A 111 -19.26 -28.43 -10.66
N LYS A 112 -18.93 -29.12 -11.76
CA LYS A 112 -17.56 -29.66 -11.98
C LYS A 112 -16.50 -28.60 -12.27
N ASN A 113 -16.90 -27.37 -12.56
CA ASN A 113 -16.00 -26.26 -12.90
C ASN A 113 -15.85 -25.33 -11.70
N VAL A 114 -14.61 -25.06 -11.32
CA VAL A 114 -14.27 -24.16 -10.21
C VAL A 114 -13.88 -22.82 -10.78
N ILE A 115 -14.61 -21.77 -10.38
CA ILE A 115 -14.19 -20.39 -10.60
C ILE A 115 -13.29 -19.97 -9.43
N ALA A 116 -12.10 -19.49 -9.74
CA ALA A 116 -11.11 -19.03 -8.77
C ALA A 116 -10.46 -17.73 -9.26
N ASN A 117 -11.17 -16.61 -9.14
CA ASN A 117 -10.63 -15.30 -9.54
C ASN A 117 -9.58 -14.79 -8.55
N ILE A 118 -8.71 -13.92 -9.06
CA ILE A 118 -7.67 -13.25 -8.28
C ILE A 118 -7.77 -11.74 -8.57
N ASN A 119 -8.19 -10.97 -7.57
CA ASN A 119 -8.42 -9.53 -7.69
C ASN A 119 -8.20 -8.79 -6.35
N PRO A 120 -8.26 -7.45 -6.30
CA PRO A 120 -8.01 -6.69 -5.08
C PRO A 120 -8.91 -7.09 -3.90
N LEU A 121 -10.17 -7.48 -4.16
CA LEU A 121 -11.09 -7.89 -3.10
C LEU A 121 -10.78 -9.30 -2.58
N THR A 122 -10.38 -10.22 -3.46
CA THR A 122 -9.94 -11.55 -3.00
C THR A 122 -8.66 -11.45 -2.18
N ASP A 123 -7.73 -10.57 -2.57
CA ASP A 123 -6.47 -10.38 -1.83
C ASP A 123 -6.73 -9.77 -0.44
N ARG A 124 -7.69 -8.84 -0.35
CA ARG A 124 -8.19 -8.29 0.91
C ARG A 124 -8.75 -9.37 1.83
N ILE A 125 -9.54 -10.32 1.32
CA ILE A 125 -10.11 -11.44 2.09
C ILE A 125 -8.99 -12.37 2.57
N VAL A 126 -8.09 -12.79 1.67
CA VAL A 126 -6.95 -13.65 2.03
C VAL A 126 -6.08 -12.97 3.10
N SER A 127 -5.91 -11.65 3.00
CA SER A 127 -5.16 -10.86 3.98
C SER A 127 -5.78 -10.89 5.39
N ASP A 128 -7.11 -10.75 5.52
CA ASP A 128 -7.79 -10.86 6.82
C ASP A 128 -7.62 -12.27 7.41
N ILE A 129 -7.82 -13.30 6.59
CA ILE A 129 -7.68 -14.69 7.01
C ILE A 129 -6.23 -14.94 7.43
N ALA A 130 -5.25 -14.51 6.66
CA ALA A 130 -3.84 -14.68 6.99
C ALA A 130 -3.49 -14.04 8.35
N VAL A 131 -3.93 -12.81 8.60
CA VAL A 131 -3.69 -12.13 9.89
C VAL A 131 -4.37 -12.87 11.05
N SER A 132 -5.60 -13.37 10.86
CA SER A 132 -6.27 -14.17 11.90
C SER A 132 -5.51 -15.47 12.23
N LYS A 133 -4.71 -15.99 11.29
CA LYS A 133 -3.86 -17.17 11.45
C LYS A 133 -2.48 -16.83 12.02
N GLY A 134 -2.23 -15.57 12.36
CA GLY A 134 -0.96 -15.10 12.94
C GLY A 134 0.11 -14.71 11.92
N PHE A 135 -0.23 -14.66 10.62
CA PHE A 135 0.68 -14.10 9.61
C PHE A 135 0.66 -12.58 9.63
N ILE A 136 1.73 -11.96 9.12
CA ILE A 136 1.82 -10.50 8.97
C ILE A 136 0.84 -9.99 7.90
N GLY A 137 0.66 -10.77 6.82
CA GLY A 137 -0.22 -10.49 5.72
C GLY A 137 -0.38 -11.72 4.81
N PRO A 138 -1.00 -11.56 3.64
CA PRO A 138 -1.33 -12.68 2.76
C PRO A 138 -0.08 -13.35 2.17
N GLN A 139 1.03 -12.62 1.99
CA GLN A 139 2.19 -13.19 1.30
C GLN A 139 2.88 -14.29 2.10
N GLN A 140 2.96 -14.17 3.43
CA GLN A 140 3.55 -15.21 4.27
C GLN A 140 2.72 -16.49 4.21
N TRP A 141 1.39 -16.38 4.12
CA TRP A 141 0.52 -17.54 3.94
C TRP A 141 0.66 -18.15 2.55
N VAL A 142 0.69 -17.34 1.49
CA VAL A 142 0.96 -17.81 0.12
C VAL A 142 2.28 -18.57 0.04
N ASN A 143 3.32 -18.07 0.72
CA ASN A 143 4.64 -18.70 0.73
C ASN A 143 4.73 -19.96 1.61
N SER A 144 3.76 -20.23 2.50
CA SER A 144 3.82 -21.39 3.39
C SER A 144 3.58 -22.71 2.65
N ALA A 145 3.01 -22.67 1.43
CA ALA A 145 2.54 -23.82 0.67
C ALA A 145 1.66 -24.79 1.50
N SER A 146 1.04 -24.28 2.56
CA SER A 146 0.15 -25.02 3.46
C SER A 146 -1.07 -24.16 3.70
N VAL A 147 -2.15 -24.47 2.98
CA VAL A 147 -3.43 -23.78 3.15
C VAL A 147 -4.04 -24.17 4.50
N GLY A 148 -4.04 -25.47 4.80
CA GLY A 148 -4.67 -26.05 5.98
C GLY A 148 -6.18 -25.82 6.03
N ALA A 149 -6.80 -26.20 7.14
CA ALA A 149 -8.20 -25.85 7.37
C ALA A 149 -8.34 -24.33 7.61
N VAL A 150 -9.41 -23.76 7.07
CA VAL A 150 -9.84 -22.38 7.33
C VAL A 150 -11.15 -22.47 8.11
N ASP A 151 -11.15 -21.87 9.30
CA ASP A 151 -12.35 -21.80 10.14
C ASP A 151 -13.46 -21.06 9.36
N PRO A 152 -14.66 -21.66 9.20
CA PRO A 152 -15.77 -21.02 8.50
C PRO A 152 -16.13 -19.64 9.08
N SER A 153 -16.01 -19.44 10.39
CA SER A 153 -16.27 -18.15 11.05
C SER A 153 -15.28 -17.07 10.61
N VAL A 154 -14.00 -17.43 10.46
CA VAL A 154 -12.94 -16.54 9.99
C VAL A 154 -13.17 -16.15 8.53
N TYR A 155 -13.47 -17.13 7.67
CA TYR A 155 -13.80 -16.86 6.27
C TYR A 155 -15.01 -15.93 6.13
N ASN A 156 -16.10 -16.26 6.84
CA ASN A 156 -17.33 -15.49 6.83
C ASN A 156 -17.14 -14.07 7.38
N HIS A 157 -16.30 -13.91 8.40
CA HIS A 157 -15.95 -12.59 8.94
C HIS A 157 -15.21 -11.75 7.90
N ALA A 158 -14.14 -12.28 7.28
CA ALA A 158 -13.38 -11.59 6.25
C ALA A 158 -14.26 -11.16 5.06
N LEU A 159 -15.14 -12.06 4.62
CA LEU A 159 -16.08 -11.81 3.54
C LEU A 159 -17.13 -10.76 3.90
N THR A 160 -17.67 -10.80 5.13
CA THR A 160 -18.62 -9.80 5.64
C THR A 160 -17.97 -8.42 5.76
N SER A 161 -16.75 -8.36 6.29
CA SER A 161 -15.97 -7.12 6.42
C SER A 161 -15.67 -6.51 5.05
N MET A 162 -15.28 -7.33 4.05
CA MET A 162 -15.14 -6.87 2.67
C MET A 162 -16.47 -6.33 2.11
N ARG A 163 -17.56 -7.10 2.24
CA ARG A 163 -18.88 -6.69 1.73
C ARG A 163 -19.38 -5.39 2.36
N ALA A 164 -19.12 -5.16 3.66
CA ALA A 164 -19.50 -3.91 4.33
C ALA A 164 -18.86 -2.68 3.67
N GLY A 165 -17.61 -2.80 3.21
CA GLY A 165 -16.90 -1.74 2.49
C GLY A 165 -17.35 -1.54 1.04
N PHE A 166 -18.02 -2.50 0.42
CA PHE A 166 -18.30 -2.50 -1.02
C PHE A 166 -19.77 -2.70 -1.39
N SER A 167 -20.68 -2.93 -0.43
CA SER A 167 -22.09 -3.30 -0.71
C SER A 167 -22.81 -2.31 -1.63
N THR A 168 -22.66 -1.01 -1.40
CA THR A 168 -23.29 0.04 -2.22
C THR A 168 -22.71 0.06 -3.63
N ALA A 169 -21.38 -0.06 -3.76
CA ALA A 169 -20.70 -0.11 -5.05
C ALA A 169 -21.08 -1.38 -5.85
N LEU A 170 -21.14 -2.54 -5.20
CA LEU A 170 -21.56 -3.80 -5.81
C LEU A 170 -23.00 -3.72 -6.32
N THR A 171 -23.91 -3.16 -5.52
CA THR A 171 -25.32 -2.95 -5.93
C THR A 171 -25.39 -2.02 -7.15
N SER A 172 -24.59 -0.94 -7.14
CA SER A 172 -24.50 0.02 -8.26
C SER A 172 -23.89 -0.61 -9.52
N ALA A 173 -23.04 -1.63 -9.36
CA ALA A 173 -22.50 -2.46 -10.44
C ALA A 173 -23.47 -3.59 -10.87
N GLY A 174 -24.72 -3.58 -10.41
CA GLY A 174 -25.74 -4.55 -10.85
C GLY A 174 -25.72 -5.89 -10.10
N ILE A 175 -24.98 -5.99 -8.99
CA ILE A 175 -25.04 -7.18 -8.13
C ILE A 175 -26.34 -7.14 -7.31
N THR A 176 -27.25 -8.07 -7.62
CA THR A 176 -28.59 -8.16 -7.01
C THR A 176 -28.54 -8.49 -5.51
N ASN A 177 -27.58 -9.31 -5.08
CA ASN A 177 -27.39 -9.67 -3.68
C ASN A 177 -25.93 -9.51 -3.24
N ALA A 178 -25.55 -8.28 -2.87
CA ALA A 178 -24.20 -7.99 -2.39
C ALA A 178 -23.83 -8.77 -1.11
N ARG A 179 -24.81 -9.26 -0.34
CA ARG A 179 -24.56 -10.07 0.86
C ARG A 179 -24.13 -11.50 0.56
N GLU A 180 -24.37 -12.00 -0.66
CA GLU A 180 -23.95 -13.33 -1.11
C GLU A 180 -22.79 -13.28 -2.11
N PHE A 181 -22.41 -12.08 -2.55
CA PHE A 181 -21.31 -11.87 -3.49
C PHE A 181 -19.98 -12.40 -2.95
N ASP A 182 -19.35 -13.33 -3.66
CA ASP A 182 -18.01 -13.81 -3.38
C ASP A 182 -17.10 -13.50 -4.58
N PRO A 183 -16.11 -12.59 -4.45
CA PRO A 183 -15.27 -12.18 -5.56
C PRO A 183 -14.38 -13.31 -6.10
N ALA A 184 -14.13 -14.38 -5.32
CA ALA A 184 -13.31 -15.50 -5.75
C ALA A 184 -14.08 -16.45 -6.70
N THR A 185 -15.38 -16.61 -6.52
CA THR A 185 -16.19 -17.59 -7.26
C THR A 185 -17.24 -16.97 -8.19
N PHE A 186 -17.45 -15.65 -8.12
CA PHE A 186 -18.37 -14.95 -9.02
C PHE A 186 -17.91 -15.05 -10.49
N SER A 187 -18.85 -15.30 -11.39
CA SER A 187 -18.56 -15.39 -12.83
C SER A 187 -18.24 -14.01 -13.39
N MET A 188 -16.98 -13.80 -13.78
CA MET A 188 -16.46 -12.51 -14.27
C MET A 188 -15.92 -12.63 -15.69
N THR A 189 -16.12 -11.54 -16.44
CA THR A 189 -15.39 -11.22 -17.67
C THR A 189 -14.68 -9.88 -17.47
N ASP A 190 -13.75 -9.54 -18.36
CA ASP A 190 -13.04 -8.24 -18.37
C ASP A 190 -13.96 -7.02 -18.59
N ALA A 191 -15.14 -7.23 -19.16
CA ALA A 191 -16.18 -6.20 -19.36
C ALA A 191 -17.29 -6.22 -18.29
N ASN A 192 -17.16 -7.04 -17.23
CA ASN A 192 -18.17 -7.12 -16.18
C ASN A 192 -18.19 -5.80 -15.36
N PRO A 193 -19.37 -5.23 -15.02
CA PRO A 193 -19.45 -4.01 -14.21
C PRO A 193 -18.68 -4.06 -12.88
N VAL A 194 -18.49 -5.23 -12.28
CA VAL A 194 -17.67 -5.40 -11.06
C VAL A 194 -16.20 -5.09 -11.32
N THR A 195 -15.67 -5.37 -12.52
CA THR A 195 -14.27 -5.06 -12.84
C THR A 195 -13.97 -3.56 -12.90
N GLU A 196 -15.00 -2.73 -13.12
CA GLU A 196 -14.87 -1.28 -13.01
C GLU A 196 -14.50 -0.86 -11.58
N ILE A 197 -15.09 -1.51 -10.56
CA ILE A 197 -14.72 -1.29 -9.15
C ILE A 197 -13.22 -1.49 -8.99
N PHE A 198 -12.66 -2.58 -9.53
CA PHE A 198 -11.23 -2.87 -9.43
C PHE A 198 -10.38 -1.82 -10.14
N SER A 199 -10.82 -1.34 -11.31
CA SER A 199 -10.12 -0.30 -12.08
C SER A 199 -10.06 1.06 -11.39
N LEU A 200 -10.98 1.31 -10.45
CA LEU A 200 -11.10 2.56 -9.67
C LEU A 200 -10.52 2.44 -8.25
N LEU A 201 -9.90 1.29 -7.93
CA LEU A 201 -9.19 1.06 -6.68
C LEU A 201 -7.68 1.13 -6.92
N HIS A 202 -6.98 1.57 -5.88
CA HIS A 202 -5.55 1.28 -5.75
C HIS A 202 -5.40 0.07 -4.84
N HIS A 203 -4.72 -0.95 -5.36
CA HIS A 203 -4.35 -2.15 -4.62
C HIS A 203 -2.87 -2.08 -4.25
N ASN A 204 -2.57 -2.38 -2.99
CA ASN A 204 -1.20 -2.60 -2.56
C ASN A 204 -1.16 -3.48 -1.32
N ARG A 205 0.04 -3.86 -0.89
CA ARG A 205 0.29 -4.47 0.41
C ARG A 205 1.23 -3.58 1.21
N ASN A 206 0.88 -3.34 2.47
CA ASN A 206 1.69 -2.49 3.35
C ASN A 206 2.99 -3.21 3.76
N TYR A 207 3.68 -2.72 4.79
CA TYR A 207 4.76 -3.43 5.44
C TYR A 207 4.57 -3.44 6.96
N GLU A 208 5.17 -4.42 7.63
CA GLU A 208 5.20 -4.48 9.10
C GLU A 208 6.45 -3.76 9.61
N ASN A 209 6.26 -2.93 10.62
CA ASN A 209 7.26 -1.93 11.03
C ASN A 209 8.54 -2.53 11.62
N ASN A 210 8.48 -3.70 12.26
CA ASN A 210 9.60 -4.30 13.00
C ASN A 210 10.43 -5.29 12.18
N THR A 211 9.82 -5.93 11.20
CA THR A 211 10.41 -6.93 10.29
C THR A 211 10.70 -6.32 8.92
N GLY A 212 9.90 -5.34 8.52
CA GLY A 212 9.93 -4.74 7.20
C GLY A 212 9.40 -5.66 6.09
N GLU A 213 8.82 -6.79 6.46
CA GLU A 213 8.17 -7.69 5.51
C GLU A 213 6.89 -7.09 4.97
N THR A 214 6.44 -7.63 3.85
CA THR A 214 5.15 -7.27 3.27
C THR A 214 4.03 -7.63 4.23
N GLY A 215 3.17 -6.66 4.50
CA GLY A 215 2.08 -6.80 5.44
C GLY A 215 0.73 -6.90 4.78
N HIS A 216 -0.27 -6.53 5.56
CA HIS A 216 -1.67 -6.58 5.19
C HIS A 216 -2.00 -5.79 3.90
N THR A 217 -2.96 -6.29 3.12
CA THR A 217 -3.49 -5.64 1.92
C THR A 217 -4.14 -4.30 2.27
N SER A 218 -3.85 -3.29 1.46
CA SER A 218 -4.39 -1.93 1.57
C SER A 218 -5.16 -1.61 0.30
N LEU A 219 -6.41 -1.19 0.48
CA LEU A 219 -7.26 -0.71 -0.60
C LEU A 219 -7.58 0.75 -0.36
N THR A 220 -7.32 1.57 -1.36
CA THR A 220 -7.73 2.98 -1.35
C THR A 220 -8.56 3.29 -2.58
N ASP A 221 -9.41 4.31 -2.48
CA ASP A 221 -10.12 4.80 -3.66
C ASP A 221 -9.17 5.53 -4.60
N PHE A 222 -9.70 5.95 -5.74
CA PHE A 222 -8.95 6.61 -6.79
C PHE A 222 -8.18 7.86 -6.31
N SER A 223 -8.70 8.57 -5.30
CA SER A 223 -8.05 9.73 -4.66
C SER A 223 -7.15 9.36 -3.48
N PHE A 224 -6.71 8.10 -3.40
CA PHE A 224 -5.79 7.61 -2.37
C PHE A 224 -6.40 7.62 -0.94
N ARG A 225 -7.72 7.78 -0.76
CA ARG A 225 -8.36 7.66 0.56
C ARG A 225 -8.50 6.19 0.97
N PRO A 226 -8.08 5.79 2.18
CA PRO A 226 -8.24 4.42 2.64
C PRO A 226 -9.71 4.00 2.71
N ILE A 227 -10.08 2.92 2.02
CA ILE A 227 -11.41 2.30 2.08
C ILE A 227 -11.39 1.20 3.14
N VAL A 228 -10.28 0.47 3.23
CA VAL A 228 -9.98 -0.50 4.29
C VAL A 228 -8.45 -0.67 4.36
N GLY A 229 -7.87 -0.75 5.57
CA GLY A 229 -6.58 -1.47 5.72
C GLY A 229 -5.40 -0.71 6.33
N LEU A 230 -5.51 -0.40 7.62
CA LEU A 230 -4.34 -0.47 8.51
C LEU A 230 -4.53 -1.46 9.67
N ALA A 231 -5.79 -1.77 10.00
CA ALA A 231 -6.20 -2.80 10.94
C ALA A 231 -7.37 -3.61 10.34
N PRO A 232 -7.57 -4.88 10.77
CA PRO A 232 -8.68 -5.72 10.31
C PRO A 232 -10.06 -5.09 10.57
N SER A 233 -10.15 -4.22 11.58
CA SER A 233 -11.35 -3.46 11.97
C SER A 233 -11.05 -1.97 12.09
N GLY A 234 -12.08 -1.13 11.94
CA GLY A 234 -12.01 0.32 12.04
C GLY A 234 -13.18 1.01 11.33
N ALA A 235 -13.47 2.27 11.69
CA ALA A 235 -14.44 3.11 10.99
C ALA A 235 -13.80 3.65 9.69
N TYR A 236 -13.67 2.80 8.69
CA TYR A 236 -13.27 3.20 7.34
C TYR A 236 -14.49 3.58 6.50
N GLU A 237 -14.32 4.49 5.54
CA GLU A 237 -15.38 4.84 4.62
C GLU A 237 -15.62 3.68 3.63
N ALA A 238 -16.88 3.34 3.39
CA ALA A 238 -17.23 2.45 2.30
C ALA A 238 -16.80 3.04 0.95
N PHE A 239 -16.50 2.18 -0.02
CA PHE A 239 -16.18 2.59 -1.38
C PHE A 239 -17.40 3.22 -2.04
N ASP A 240 -17.23 4.48 -2.44
CA ASP A 240 -18.23 5.23 -3.18
C ASP A 240 -17.86 5.21 -4.68
N LEU A 241 -18.59 4.38 -5.43
CA LEU A 241 -18.35 4.17 -6.86
C LEU A 241 -18.61 5.43 -7.69
N GLU A 242 -19.67 6.19 -7.38
CA GLU A 242 -20.01 7.41 -8.12
C GLU A 242 -18.95 8.49 -7.88
N ARG A 243 -18.52 8.65 -6.62
CA ARG A 243 -17.41 9.55 -6.27
C ARG A 243 -16.12 9.14 -6.99
N ALA A 244 -15.80 7.85 -7.01
CA ALA A 244 -14.61 7.34 -7.69
C ALA A 244 -14.67 7.56 -9.22
N ARG A 245 -15.84 7.35 -9.85
CA ARG A 245 -16.08 7.67 -11.26
C ARG A 245 -15.89 9.15 -11.55
N ALA A 246 -16.50 10.02 -10.75
CA ALA A 246 -16.39 11.47 -10.90
C ALA A 246 -14.93 11.94 -10.73
N GLU A 247 -14.21 11.36 -9.77
CA GLU A 247 -12.79 11.62 -9.54
C GLU A 247 -11.92 11.17 -10.71
N TYR A 248 -12.13 9.95 -11.21
CA TYR A 248 -11.42 9.44 -12.38
C TYR A 248 -11.64 10.34 -13.60
N LEU A 249 -12.88 10.70 -13.90
CA LEU A 249 -13.21 11.59 -15.03
C LEU A 249 -12.59 12.98 -14.86
N ARG A 250 -12.62 13.53 -13.64
CA ARG A 250 -12.00 14.82 -13.35
C ARG A 250 -10.48 14.79 -13.53
N VAL A 251 -9.80 13.74 -13.09
CA VAL A 251 -8.35 13.58 -13.31
C VAL A 251 -8.05 13.37 -14.79
N LYS A 252 -8.80 12.49 -15.46
CA LYS A 252 -8.61 12.17 -16.89
C LYS A 252 -8.80 13.38 -17.80
N ASN A 253 -9.77 14.24 -17.47
CA ASN A 253 -10.10 15.43 -18.26
C ASN A 253 -9.44 16.71 -17.75
N ALA A 254 -8.61 16.64 -16.70
CA ALA A 254 -7.91 17.80 -16.16
C ALA A 254 -6.94 18.35 -17.19
N LYS A 255 -6.92 19.69 -17.33
CA LYS A 255 -5.97 20.38 -18.22
C LYS A 255 -4.53 20.15 -17.76
N THR A 256 -4.32 20.21 -16.45
CA THR A 256 -3.02 20.00 -15.83
C THR A 256 -3.21 19.25 -14.52
N ARG A 257 -2.44 18.17 -14.32
CA ARG A 257 -2.42 17.43 -13.05
C ARG A 257 -1.16 17.74 -12.26
N ILE A 258 -1.30 17.72 -10.94
CA ILE A 258 -0.19 17.83 -10.00
C ILE A 258 -0.17 16.55 -9.16
N PHE A 259 0.83 15.71 -9.38
CA PHE A 259 1.05 14.49 -8.62
C PHE A 259 1.99 14.77 -7.46
N ILE A 260 1.55 14.51 -6.23
CA ILE A 260 2.40 14.65 -5.04
C ILE A 260 2.92 13.28 -4.64
N VAL A 261 4.24 13.13 -4.71
CA VAL A 261 4.99 11.94 -4.32
C VAL A 261 5.73 12.27 -3.02
N GLY A 262 5.35 11.62 -1.93
CA GLY A 262 5.89 12.00 -0.63
C GLY A 262 5.46 11.10 0.52
N ASP A 263 5.68 11.63 1.73
CA ASP A 263 5.52 10.91 2.98
C ASP A 263 4.25 11.31 3.78
N SER A 264 4.27 11.09 5.09
CA SER A 264 3.15 11.34 5.99
C SER A 264 2.73 12.80 6.09
N THR A 265 3.61 13.75 5.79
CA THR A 265 3.33 15.19 5.96
C THR A 265 2.48 15.75 4.82
N SER A 266 2.53 15.12 3.64
CA SER A 266 1.67 15.44 2.48
C SER A 266 0.51 14.47 2.27
N ALA A 267 0.47 13.33 2.97
CA ALA A 267 -0.48 12.23 2.75
C ALA A 267 -1.96 12.57 3.02
N VAL A 268 -2.82 11.75 2.41
CA VAL A 268 -4.26 11.69 2.68
C VAL A 268 -4.55 10.87 3.93
N TYR A 269 -5.29 11.44 4.89
CA TYR A 269 -5.78 10.74 6.09
C TYR A 269 -7.30 10.54 6.07
N GLU A 270 -7.73 9.46 6.71
CA GLU A 270 -9.11 9.06 6.92
C GLU A 270 -9.83 9.93 7.96
N GLN A 271 -11.17 10.00 7.87
CA GLN A 271 -12.02 10.77 8.80
C GLN A 271 -11.84 10.35 10.25
N LEU A 272 -11.56 9.07 10.52
CA LEU A 272 -11.30 8.56 11.86
C LEU A 272 -10.14 9.28 12.56
N ARG A 273 -9.16 9.78 11.79
CA ARG A 273 -8.01 10.53 12.33
C ARG A 273 -8.22 12.04 12.26
N TYR A 274 -9.39 12.54 11.88
CA TYR A 274 -9.63 13.99 11.88
C TYR A 274 -9.34 14.59 13.26
N PRO A 275 -8.63 15.72 13.41
CA PRO A 275 -8.25 16.68 12.37
C PRO A 275 -6.88 16.43 11.72
N ARG A 276 -6.23 15.27 11.88
CA ARG A 276 -4.95 14.99 11.19
C ARG A 276 -5.12 15.12 9.68
N MET A 277 -4.24 15.89 9.06
CA MET A 277 -4.31 16.19 7.63
C MET A 277 -2.90 16.43 7.08
N GLY A 278 -2.62 15.92 5.87
CA GLY A 278 -1.40 16.28 5.16
C GLY A 278 -1.58 17.56 4.34
N TRP A 279 -0.51 18.33 4.13
CA TRP A 279 -0.59 19.58 3.36
C TRP A 279 -1.04 19.34 1.91
N GLY A 280 -0.77 18.16 1.36
CA GLY A 280 -1.23 17.75 0.02
C GLY A 280 -2.75 17.72 -0.10
N GLN A 281 -3.47 17.28 0.95
CA GLN A 281 -4.94 17.30 0.99
C GLN A 281 -5.51 18.72 0.91
N ALA A 282 -4.77 19.71 1.43
CA ALA A 282 -5.20 21.11 1.44
C ALA A 282 -4.73 21.91 0.22
N LEU A 283 -3.82 21.36 -0.60
CA LEU A 283 -3.18 22.10 -1.71
C LEU A 283 -4.17 22.50 -2.80
N ALA A 284 -5.11 21.63 -3.18
CA ALA A 284 -6.08 21.90 -4.24
C ALA A 284 -6.85 23.21 -3.99
N ALA A 285 -7.12 23.55 -2.74
CA ALA A 285 -7.84 24.75 -2.35
C ALA A 285 -7.04 26.06 -2.60
N GLN A 286 -5.76 25.99 -2.94
CA GLN A 286 -4.93 27.15 -3.26
C GLN A 286 -5.04 27.60 -4.72
N PHE A 287 -5.60 26.77 -5.60
CA PHE A 287 -5.83 27.09 -7.02
C PHE A 287 -7.23 27.67 -7.25
N LYS A 288 -7.38 28.49 -8.29
CA LYS A 288 -8.69 29.03 -8.69
C LYS A 288 -9.64 27.89 -9.05
N PRO A 289 -10.95 27.99 -8.72
CA PRO A 289 -11.92 26.94 -9.04
C PRO A 289 -11.99 26.57 -10.53
N ASP A 290 -11.70 27.51 -11.43
CA ASP A 290 -11.74 27.38 -12.89
C ASP A 290 -10.35 27.14 -13.53
N SER A 291 -9.30 26.93 -12.73
CA SER A 291 -7.92 26.76 -13.22
C SER A 291 -7.70 25.52 -14.10
N GLY A 292 -8.59 24.53 -14.01
CA GLY A 292 -8.40 23.22 -14.65
C GLY A 292 -7.29 22.37 -14.01
N ILE A 293 -6.77 22.77 -12.84
CA ILE A 293 -5.77 22.04 -12.07
C ILE A 293 -6.44 20.94 -11.25
N GLN A 294 -5.93 19.72 -11.35
CA GLN A 294 -6.29 18.63 -10.45
C GLN A 294 -5.07 18.17 -9.65
N VAL A 295 -5.18 18.18 -8.32
CA VAL A 295 -4.13 17.67 -7.43
C VAL A 295 -4.42 16.20 -7.11
N ILE A 296 -3.42 15.33 -7.28
CA ILE A 296 -3.45 13.91 -6.95
C ILE A 296 -2.42 13.67 -5.85
N VAL A 297 -2.89 13.35 -4.66
CA VAL A 297 -2.04 13.19 -3.48
C VAL A 297 -1.67 11.72 -3.32
N GLY A 298 -0.57 11.35 -3.96
CA GLY A 298 -0.01 10.01 -3.93
C GLY A 298 0.71 9.63 -2.64
N SER A 299 1.07 10.63 -1.82
CA SER A 299 1.89 10.50 -0.63
C SER A 299 1.36 9.51 0.40
N ARG A 300 2.26 8.78 1.07
CA ARG A 300 1.90 7.72 2.03
C ARG A 300 2.66 7.83 3.34
N ALA A 301 1.94 7.67 4.44
CA ALA A 301 2.50 7.84 5.77
C ALA A 301 3.58 6.80 6.12
N GLY A 302 4.74 7.22 6.61
CA GLY A 302 5.84 6.32 6.99
C GLY A 302 6.75 5.87 5.84
N ARG A 303 6.50 6.32 4.61
CA ARG A 303 7.28 5.93 3.43
C ARG A 303 8.44 6.91 3.22
N SER A 304 9.59 6.38 2.89
CA SER A 304 10.78 7.05 2.33
C SER A 304 10.68 7.16 0.81
N SER A 305 11.63 7.85 0.18
CA SER A 305 11.74 7.87 -1.28
C SER A 305 11.97 6.48 -1.89
N ARG A 306 12.57 5.54 -1.16
CA ARG A 306 12.92 4.20 -1.66
C ARG A 306 11.77 3.21 -1.56
N ASP A 307 11.22 2.99 -0.37
CA ASP A 307 10.11 2.04 -0.17
C ASP A 307 8.79 2.51 -0.80
N PHE A 308 8.59 3.81 -0.99
CA PHE A 308 7.44 4.32 -1.75
C PHE A 308 7.43 3.75 -3.18
N TYR A 309 8.59 3.82 -3.86
CA TYR A 309 8.76 3.24 -5.19
C TYR A 309 8.74 1.72 -5.15
N ASN A 310 9.55 1.12 -4.27
CA ASN A 310 9.72 -0.33 -4.22
C ASN A 310 8.44 -1.05 -3.84
N GLY A 311 7.66 -0.48 -2.92
CA GLY A 311 6.33 -0.95 -2.54
C GLY A 311 5.26 -0.65 -3.59
N ARG A 312 5.59 -0.16 -4.78
CA ARG A 312 4.66 0.17 -5.89
C ARG A 312 3.64 1.27 -5.61
N TRP A 313 3.80 2.10 -4.58
CA TRP A 313 2.87 3.21 -4.34
C TRP A 313 2.87 4.21 -5.49
N TYR A 314 4.02 4.45 -6.11
CA TYR A 314 4.11 5.32 -7.28
C TYR A 314 3.40 4.72 -8.52
N ALA A 315 3.48 3.40 -8.71
CA ALA A 315 2.83 2.70 -9.83
C ALA A 315 1.28 2.79 -9.80
N GLN A 316 0.73 3.14 -8.63
CA GLN A 316 -0.71 3.39 -8.47
C GLN A 316 -1.16 4.74 -9.05
N MET A 317 -0.24 5.64 -9.44
CA MET A 317 -0.61 6.92 -10.06
C MET A 317 0.17 7.26 -11.31
N ASP A 318 1.38 6.71 -11.49
CA ASP A 318 2.28 7.16 -12.53
C ASP A 318 1.68 6.98 -13.93
N TYR A 319 0.90 5.91 -14.15
CA TYR A 319 0.16 5.64 -15.38
C TYR A 319 -0.80 6.75 -15.82
N LEU A 320 -1.21 7.64 -14.91
CA LEU A 320 -2.09 8.78 -15.18
C LEU A 320 -1.32 10.04 -15.60
N ILE A 321 0.01 10.06 -15.45
CA ILE A 321 0.84 11.21 -15.82
C ILE A 321 0.88 11.33 -17.35
N GLN A 322 0.65 12.54 -17.85
CA GLN A 322 0.82 12.90 -19.26
C GLN A 322 1.73 14.12 -19.39
N ALA A 323 2.05 14.49 -20.63
CA ALA A 323 2.86 15.66 -20.92
C ALA A 323 2.23 16.96 -20.40
N GLY A 324 3.04 17.83 -19.81
CA GLY A 324 2.61 19.10 -19.22
C GLY A 324 2.08 19.01 -17.77
N ASP A 325 1.97 17.80 -17.21
CA ASP A 325 1.66 17.65 -15.78
C ASP A 325 2.87 18.01 -14.90
N TYR A 326 2.64 18.12 -13.60
CA TYR A 326 3.69 18.35 -12.60
C TYR A 326 3.81 17.16 -11.65
N VAL A 327 5.04 16.81 -11.27
CA VAL A 327 5.33 15.81 -10.24
C VAL A 327 6.10 16.48 -9.10
N PHE A 328 5.43 16.68 -7.98
CA PHE A 328 5.98 17.27 -6.76
C PHE A 328 6.63 16.18 -5.93
N ILE A 329 7.96 16.25 -5.76
CA ILE A 329 8.76 15.22 -5.07
C ILE A 329 9.11 15.74 -3.67
N ASN A 330 8.43 15.21 -2.64
CA ASN A 330 8.51 15.65 -1.24
C ASN A 330 8.81 14.46 -0.30
N HIS A 331 10.07 14.02 -0.30
CA HIS A 331 10.61 12.98 0.58
C HIS A 331 11.75 13.51 1.44
N GLY A 332 12.20 12.70 2.42
CA GLY A 332 13.32 13.01 3.31
C GLY A 332 13.04 12.70 4.78
N HIS A 333 11.78 12.73 5.23
CA HIS A 333 11.47 12.48 6.66
C HIS A 333 11.82 11.06 7.12
N ASN A 334 11.56 10.06 6.27
CA ASN A 334 11.75 8.65 6.61
C ASN A 334 13.04 8.06 6.00
N ASP A 335 13.60 8.74 5.00
CA ASP A 335 14.87 8.40 4.36
C ASP A 335 16.04 8.40 5.37
N GLN A 336 16.00 9.30 6.35
CA GLN A 336 16.98 9.40 7.45
C GLN A 336 16.97 8.24 8.45
N ASN A 337 16.07 7.25 8.33
CA ASN A 337 16.00 6.12 9.25
C ASN A 337 17.04 5.04 8.91
N CYS A 338 18.32 5.43 8.96
CA CYS A 338 19.48 4.62 8.62
C CYS A 338 20.29 4.15 9.85
N ASP A 339 19.65 3.96 11.00
CA ASP A 339 20.31 3.56 12.25
C ASP A 339 19.86 2.16 12.70
N SER A 340 20.70 1.16 12.43
CA SER A 340 20.40 -0.23 12.79
C SER A 340 20.49 -0.49 14.30
N SER A 341 21.10 0.42 15.07
CA SER A 341 21.26 0.27 16.52
C SER A 341 20.01 0.64 17.31
N LYS A 342 19.01 1.25 16.67
CA LYS A 342 17.71 1.52 17.30
C LYS A 342 17.02 0.20 17.71
N PRO A 343 16.71 0.00 19.00
CA PRO A 343 16.17 -1.28 19.49
C PRO A 343 14.83 -1.66 18.84
N LEU A 344 14.00 -0.66 18.57
CA LEU A 344 12.74 -0.83 17.87
C LEU A 344 12.92 -0.42 16.41
N ARG A 345 12.57 -1.33 15.50
CA ARG A 345 12.54 -1.13 14.05
C ARG A 345 13.88 -0.82 13.35
N GLY A 346 14.96 -0.51 14.06
CA GLY A 346 16.24 -0.07 13.45
C GLY A 346 16.70 -0.94 12.27
N PRO A 347 16.87 -2.26 12.44
CA PRO A 347 17.24 -3.15 11.35
C PRO A 347 16.24 -3.17 10.19
N ALA A 348 14.93 -3.11 10.46
CA ALA A 348 13.90 -3.09 9.43
C ALA A 348 13.84 -1.75 8.69
N ASP A 349 14.02 -0.64 9.38
CA ASP A 349 14.05 0.69 8.77
C ASP A 349 15.29 0.84 7.86
N VAL A 350 16.46 0.36 8.30
CA VAL A 350 17.67 0.31 7.45
C VAL A 350 17.44 -0.54 6.20
N LYS A 351 16.83 -1.71 6.38
CA LYS A 351 16.54 -2.63 5.26
C LYS A 351 15.62 -2.00 4.21
N ASN A 352 14.59 -1.25 4.62
CA ASN A 352 13.50 -0.84 3.72
C ASN A 352 13.42 0.66 3.43
N LEU A 353 13.57 1.51 4.44
CA LEU A 353 13.35 2.95 4.35
C LEU A 353 14.64 3.72 4.04
N CYS A 354 15.75 3.31 4.67
CA CYS A 354 17.00 4.06 4.64
C CYS A 354 17.46 4.40 3.23
N THR A 355 17.83 5.65 3.01
CA THR A 355 18.67 6.07 1.89
C THR A 355 19.75 7.01 2.43
N TYR A 356 20.95 7.01 1.89
CA TYR A 356 22.06 7.82 2.38
C TYR A 356 22.11 9.17 1.66
N PRO A 357 22.32 10.28 2.40
CA PRO A 357 22.44 11.61 1.82
C PRO A 357 23.75 11.73 1.06
N ASN A 358 23.90 12.83 0.32
CA ASN A 358 25.18 13.20 -0.27
C ASN A 358 26.17 13.64 0.81
N ASN A 359 27.45 13.54 0.48
CA ASN A 359 28.51 14.09 1.33
C ASN A 359 28.54 15.63 1.24
N ALA A 360 29.38 16.26 2.06
CA ALA A 360 29.52 17.72 2.10
C ALA A 360 29.96 18.36 0.76
N ALA A 361 30.56 17.59 -0.16
CA ALA A 361 30.91 18.04 -1.50
C ALA A 361 29.74 17.88 -2.51
N GLY A 362 28.59 17.41 -2.06
CA GLY A 362 27.41 17.17 -2.89
C GLY A 362 27.44 15.88 -3.69
N ASN A 363 28.38 14.97 -3.43
CA ASN A 363 28.47 13.69 -4.14
C ASN A 363 27.61 12.61 -3.47
N PRO A 364 26.91 11.75 -4.23
CA PRO A 364 26.14 10.63 -3.69
C PRO A 364 26.95 9.70 -2.78
N GLN A 365 26.33 9.24 -1.69
CA GLN A 365 26.89 8.20 -0.82
C GLN A 365 25.99 6.97 -0.82
N PHE A 366 26.61 5.78 -0.80
CA PHE A 366 25.94 4.50 -0.68
C PHE A 366 26.98 3.39 -0.45
N PRO A 367 26.61 2.23 0.12
CA PRO A 367 27.53 1.11 0.31
C PRO A 367 27.99 0.54 -1.04
N ASN A 368 29.15 -0.11 -1.05
CA ASN A 368 29.66 -0.77 -2.25
C ASN A 368 28.60 -1.68 -2.88
N ASN A 369 28.41 -1.53 -4.20
CA ASN A 369 27.45 -2.28 -5.02
C ASN A 369 25.96 -2.12 -4.61
N GLN A 370 25.61 -1.06 -3.87
CA GLN A 370 24.22 -0.77 -3.48
C GLN A 370 23.80 0.67 -3.85
N PRO A 371 23.92 1.09 -5.13
CA PRO A 371 23.58 2.45 -5.56
C PRO A 371 22.12 2.83 -5.31
N GLU A 372 21.22 1.86 -5.18
CA GLU A 372 19.81 2.05 -4.83
C GLU A 372 19.60 2.61 -3.42
N LEU A 373 20.62 2.55 -2.56
CA LEU A 373 20.61 3.15 -1.23
C LEU A 373 21.00 4.63 -1.23
N SER A 374 21.35 5.24 -2.37
CA SER A 374 21.55 6.68 -2.44
C SER A 374 20.20 7.42 -2.41
N PHE A 375 20.12 8.47 -1.58
CA PHE A 375 18.96 9.35 -1.57
C PHE A 375 18.85 10.12 -2.88
N GLN A 376 19.95 10.68 -3.40
CA GLN A 376 19.96 11.36 -4.70
C GLN A 376 19.47 10.42 -5.81
N HIS A 377 19.99 9.19 -5.93
CA HIS A 377 19.52 8.28 -6.98
C HIS A 377 18.03 7.92 -6.83
N SER A 378 17.51 7.88 -5.60
CA SER A 378 16.08 7.67 -5.36
C SER A 378 15.25 8.85 -5.85
N LEU A 379 15.70 10.09 -5.64
CA LEU A 379 15.06 11.30 -6.18
C LEU A 379 15.13 11.35 -7.72
N GLU A 380 16.30 11.04 -8.29
CA GLU A 380 16.54 11.01 -9.73
C GLU A 380 15.64 10.00 -10.46
N ARG A 381 15.25 8.91 -9.78
CA ARG A 381 14.27 7.96 -10.32
C ARG A 381 12.93 8.63 -10.62
N TYR A 382 12.42 9.43 -9.70
CA TYR A 382 11.15 10.15 -9.91
C TYR A 382 11.29 11.23 -10.98
N ILE A 383 12.41 11.96 -10.99
CA ILE A 383 12.74 12.96 -12.02
C ILE A 383 12.74 12.32 -13.41
N LYS A 384 13.42 11.18 -13.55
CA LYS A 384 13.50 10.43 -14.81
C LYS A 384 12.11 10.01 -15.29
N ILE A 385 11.31 9.36 -14.44
CA ILE A 385 9.98 8.89 -14.83
C ILE A 385 9.06 10.05 -15.20
N ALA A 386 9.11 11.17 -14.46
CA ALA A 386 8.32 12.36 -14.80
C ALA A 386 8.69 12.89 -16.20
N ARG A 387 9.99 13.05 -16.48
CA ARG A 387 10.49 13.52 -17.77
C ARG A 387 10.16 12.58 -18.92
N GLU A 388 10.27 11.26 -18.71
CA GLU A 388 9.92 10.24 -19.71
C GLU A 388 8.44 10.29 -20.11
N ARG A 389 7.58 10.81 -19.23
CA ARG A 389 6.15 11.03 -19.49
C ARG A 389 5.81 12.46 -19.94
N GLY A 390 6.83 13.30 -20.13
CA GLY A 390 6.69 14.71 -20.52
C GLY A 390 6.20 15.64 -19.40
N ALA A 391 6.22 15.19 -18.14
CA ALA A 391 5.84 16.00 -16.99
C ALA A 391 7.01 16.81 -16.43
N HIS A 392 6.70 17.85 -15.67
CA HIS A 392 7.62 18.76 -15.01
C HIS A 392 7.86 18.35 -13.55
N PRO A 393 9.03 17.76 -13.22
CA PRO A 393 9.37 17.46 -11.83
C PRO A 393 9.70 18.75 -11.06
N VAL A 394 9.20 18.84 -9.83
CA VAL A 394 9.44 19.96 -8.90
C VAL A 394 9.93 19.38 -7.57
N MET A 395 11.06 19.88 -7.09
CA MET A 395 11.70 19.38 -5.87
C MET A 395 11.18 20.13 -4.65
N PHE A 396 10.93 19.40 -3.56
CA PHE A 396 10.52 19.96 -2.27
C PHE A 396 11.45 19.46 -1.18
N THR A 397 11.94 20.37 -0.33
CA THR A 397 12.53 19.97 0.95
C THR A 397 11.43 19.45 1.89
N PRO A 398 11.74 18.62 2.91
CA PRO A 398 10.76 18.20 3.91
C PRO A 398 10.16 19.38 4.69
N THR A 399 9.04 19.16 5.37
CA THR A 399 8.52 20.16 6.32
C THR A 399 9.32 20.14 7.62
N ALA A 400 9.34 21.23 8.38
CA ALA A 400 10.03 21.29 9.66
C ALA A 400 9.38 20.38 10.72
N ARG A 401 10.22 19.75 11.54
CA ARG A 401 9.78 19.13 12.80
C ARG A 401 9.86 20.17 13.91
N ILE A 402 8.93 20.13 14.87
CA ILE A 402 9.06 20.89 16.10
C ILE A 402 10.19 20.27 16.92
N LYS A 403 11.40 20.80 16.76
CA LYS A 403 12.59 20.31 17.43
C LYS A 403 13.64 21.42 17.56
N ASN A 404 14.02 21.73 18.79
CA ASN A 404 15.07 22.71 19.05
C ASN A 404 16.48 22.10 18.94
N ALA A 405 17.51 22.91 19.17
CA ALA A 405 18.92 22.48 19.10
C ALA A 405 19.29 21.37 20.10
N ASN A 406 18.59 21.27 21.23
CA ASN A 406 18.76 20.21 22.23
C ASN A 406 17.98 18.93 21.88
N GLY A 407 17.20 18.97 20.81
CA GLY A 407 16.36 17.86 20.37
C GLY A 407 15.01 17.76 21.08
N GLU A 408 14.64 18.78 21.85
CA GLU A 408 13.37 18.88 22.56
C GLU A 408 12.26 19.35 21.62
N GLN A 409 11.03 18.88 21.83
CA GLN A 409 9.87 19.26 21.03
C GLN A 409 9.32 20.64 21.45
N THR A 410 10.07 21.68 21.14
CA THR A 410 9.74 23.09 21.43
C THR A 410 10.39 24.03 20.42
N THR A 411 10.11 25.34 20.54
CA THR A 411 10.76 26.42 19.80
C THR A 411 11.92 27.02 20.59
N PRO A 412 12.96 27.61 19.96
CA PRO A 412 13.12 27.78 18.52
C PRO A 412 13.47 26.46 17.82
N VAL A 413 12.69 26.13 16.80
CA VAL A 413 12.90 25.04 15.87
C VAL A 413 14.13 25.33 15.01
N VAL A 414 14.93 24.28 14.82
CA VAL A 414 16.13 24.29 13.98
C VAL A 414 16.05 23.17 12.93
N HIS A 415 16.88 23.27 11.89
CA HIS A 415 17.00 22.23 10.87
C HIS A 415 17.38 20.88 11.51
N SER A 416 16.70 19.81 11.08
CA SER A 416 16.84 18.49 11.71
C SER A 416 16.85 17.31 10.72
N HIS A 417 16.92 17.56 9.42
CA HIS A 417 16.92 16.52 8.37
C HIS A 417 18.34 16.13 8.00
N LEU A 418 19.10 15.71 9.00
CA LEU A 418 20.48 15.27 8.86
C LEU A 418 20.76 14.04 9.73
N THR A 419 21.75 13.25 9.33
CA THR A 419 22.29 12.16 10.14
C THR A 419 23.68 12.53 10.66
N ARG A 420 23.95 12.19 11.92
CA ARG A 420 25.26 12.36 12.57
C ARG A 420 25.69 11.02 13.11
N GLN A 421 27.01 10.82 13.23
CA GLN A 421 27.53 9.59 13.81
C GLN A 421 27.02 9.47 15.25
N ASN A 422 26.45 8.32 15.60
CA ASN A 422 26.09 7.99 16.97
C ASN A 422 27.24 7.22 17.65
N ALA A 423 27.14 7.00 18.97
CA ALA A 423 28.19 6.32 19.75
C ALA A 423 28.47 4.87 19.33
N THR A 424 27.53 4.22 18.63
CA THR A 424 27.59 2.80 18.22
C THR A 424 27.93 2.62 16.75
N ASN A 425 28.29 3.70 16.04
CA ASN A 425 28.48 3.70 14.60
C ASN A 425 27.28 3.21 13.76
N GLY A 426 26.05 3.44 14.24
CA GLY A 426 24.81 2.97 13.63
C GLY A 426 24.48 3.56 12.25
N TYR A 427 25.07 4.70 11.89
CA TYR A 427 25.01 5.26 10.53
C TYR A 427 26.30 4.96 9.79
N LEU A 428 26.18 4.35 8.61
CA LEU A 428 27.33 4.09 7.73
C LEU A 428 27.81 5.36 7.00
N PHE A 429 26.87 6.23 6.63
CA PHE A 429 27.15 7.54 6.06
C PHE A 429 26.30 8.61 6.77
N THR A 430 26.91 9.77 6.95
CA THR A 430 26.30 10.95 7.58
C THR A 430 26.23 12.09 6.58
N GLY A 431 25.23 12.96 6.72
CA GLY A 431 25.03 14.08 5.81
C GLY A 431 23.67 14.73 6.00
N ASP A 432 23.34 15.62 5.08
CA ASP A 432 22.15 16.48 5.13
C ASP A 432 21.22 16.16 3.96
N TYR A 433 19.97 15.79 4.27
CA TYR A 433 18.97 15.40 3.29
C TYR A 433 18.38 16.63 2.57
N THR A 434 18.28 17.76 3.27
CA THR A 434 17.83 19.02 2.68
C THR A 434 18.86 19.52 1.66
N ASP A 435 20.15 19.46 1.99
CA ASP A 435 21.21 19.80 1.04
C ASP A 435 21.29 18.81 -0.12
N THR A 436 21.06 17.52 0.12
CA THR A 436 20.97 16.52 -0.96
C THR A 436 19.87 16.87 -1.96
N ILE A 437 18.69 17.28 -1.49
CA ILE A 437 17.58 17.72 -2.35
C ILE A 437 17.98 18.97 -3.14
N LYS A 438 18.60 19.96 -2.48
CA LYS A 438 19.08 21.20 -3.13
C LYS A 438 20.13 20.93 -4.19
N ASN A 439 21.10 20.07 -3.89
CA ASN A 439 22.15 19.64 -4.82
C ASN A 439 21.55 18.91 -6.02
N THR A 440 20.60 18.01 -5.79
CA THR A 440 19.89 17.28 -6.85
C THR A 440 19.08 18.24 -7.73
N ALA A 441 18.32 19.17 -7.14
CA ALA A 441 17.56 20.16 -7.89
C ALA A 441 18.46 21.03 -8.77
N LYS A 442 19.59 21.50 -8.22
CA LYS A 442 20.60 22.28 -8.96
C LYS A 442 21.22 21.48 -10.10
N LEU A 443 21.63 20.23 -9.85
CA LEU A 443 22.24 19.35 -10.83
C LEU A 443 21.30 19.11 -12.02
N HIS A 444 20.00 18.95 -11.74
CA HIS A 444 19.00 18.65 -12.76
C HIS A 444 18.27 19.88 -13.30
N HIS A 445 18.64 21.10 -12.89
CA HIS A 445 17.98 22.35 -13.27
C HIS A 445 16.46 22.30 -13.01
N LEU A 446 16.07 21.97 -11.78
CA LEU A 446 14.68 21.82 -11.37
C LEU A 446 14.22 22.96 -10.48
N PRO A 447 12.94 23.38 -10.62
CA PRO A 447 12.33 24.26 -9.64
C PRO A 447 12.36 23.62 -8.25
N LEU A 448 12.78 24.41 -7.26
CA LEU A 448 12.84 24.02 -5.86
C LEU A 448 11.86 24.84 -5.01
N ILE A 449 11.13 24.15 -4.14
CA ILE A 449 10.34 24.73 -3.06
C ILE A 449 11.01 24.37 -1.72
N ASP A 450 11.66 25.35 -1.08
CA ASP A 450 12.30 25.18 0.24
C ASP A 450 11.26 25.30 1.36
N LEU A 451 10.43 24.27 1.46
CA LEU A 451 9.35 24.17 2.44
C LEU A 451 9.87 24.03 3.88
N GLU A 452 11.07 23.52 4.08
CA GLU A 452 11.66 23.37 5.42
C GLU A 452 11.94 24.76 5.99
N ALA A 453 12.64 25.60 5.23
CA ALA A 453 12.94 26.96 5.66
C ALA A 453 11.66 27.77 5.90
N ALA A 454 10.66 27.63 5.04
CA ALA A 454 9.36 28.31 5.20
C ALA A 454 8.62 27.86 6.47
N SER A 455 8.52 26.55 6.70
CA SER A 455 7.81 25.98 7.85
C SER A 455 8.55 26.18 9.18
N MET A 456 9.89 26.20 9.19
CA MET A 456 10.68 26.57 10.38
C MET A 456 10.42 28.02 10.80
N ARG A 457 10.47 28.97 9.85
CA ARG A 457 10.15 30.38 10.13
C ARG A 457 8.75 30.53 10.70
N PHE A 458 7.79 29.78 10.15
CA PHE A 458 6.42 29.76 10.64
C PHE A 458 6.32 29.20 12.06
N ALA A 459 6.93 28.05 12.34
CA ALA A 459 6.95 27.44 13.67
C ALA A 459 7.53 28.39 14.72
N ASN A 460 8.66 29.04 14.40
CA ASN A 460 9.33 29.97 15.31
C ASN A 460 8.55 31.25 15.53
N LYS A 461 7.79 31.71 14.53
CA LYS A 461 6.86 32.83 14.70
C LYS A 461 5.65 32.45 15.56
N ALA A 462 5.13 31.23 15.40
CA ALA A 462 4.02 30.74 16.22
C ALA A 462 4.44 30.55 17.69
N GLY A 463 5.69 30.13 17.92
CA GLY A 463 6.26 29.98 19.26
C GLY A 463 5.63 28.84 20.06
N GLU A 464 6.04 28.74 21.33
CA GLU A 464 5.46 27.86 22.35
C GLU A 464 4.45 28.67 23.19
N PRO A 465 3.19 28.22 23.38
CA PRO A 465 2.60 26.96 22.91
C PRO A 465 1.96 27.06 21.51
N GLY A 466 2.10 28.18 20.80
CA GLY A 466 1.34 28.47 19.58
C GLY A 466 1.47 27.46 18.44
N TRP A 467 2.61 26.77 18.30
CA TRP A 467 2.79 25.71 17.30
C TRP A 467 1.79 24.55 17.46
N ARG A 468 1.27 24.29 18.67
CA ARG A 468 0.31 23.21 18.95
C ARG A 468 -1.02 23.38 18.22
N ASN A 469 -1.33 24.58 17.75
CA ASN A 469 -2.53 24.83 16.93
C ASN A 469 -2.38 24.33 15.48
N TYR A 470 -1.16 23.95 15.07
CA TYR A 470 -0.84 23.61 13.68
C TYR A 470 -0.30 22.18 13.56
N TRP A 471 0.64 21.78 14.42
CA TRP A 471 1.08 20.38 14.50
C TRP A 471 0.08 19.55 15.32
N LEU A 472 0.20 18.23 15.21
CA LEU A 472 -0.79 17.27 15.68
C LEU A 472 -0.78 17.17 17.21
N VAL A 473 -1.69 17.94 17.83
CA VAL A 473 -2.00 17.93 19.25
C VAL A 473 -3.51 18.06 19.39
N VAL A 474 -4.18 16.92 19.55
CA VAL A 474 -5.64 16.82 19.49
C VAL A 474 -6.18 16.41 20.87
N ASP A 475 -7.13 17.19 21.36
CA ASP A 475 -7.87 16.84 22.57
C ASP A 475 -8.80 15.65 22.27
N PRO A 476 -8.79 14.57 23.08
CA PRO A 476 -9.71 13.44 22.92
C PRO A 476 -11.20 13.81 22.89
N VAL A 477 -11.59 14.96 23.46
CA VAL A 477 -12.96 15.51 23.37
C VAL A 477 -13.33 15.87 21.93
N ILE A 478 -12.36 16.32 21.12
CA ILE A 478 -12.58 16.62 19.69
C ILE A 478 -12.69 15.32 18.88
N ASN A 479 -11.80 14.35 19.16
CA ASN A 479 -11.86 13.04 18.54
C ASN A 479 -11.31 11.95 19.48
N PRO A 480 -12.14 10.97 19.90
CA PRO A 480 -11.74 9.86 20.79
C PRO A 480 -10.63 8.97 20.24
N PHE A 481 -10.33 8.99 18.94
CA PHE A 481 -9.15 8.30 18.37
C PHE A 481 -7.85 8.69 19.10
N TYR A 482 -7.78 9.92 19.62
CA TYR A 482 -6.62 10.44 20.33
C TYR A 482 -6.65 10.19 21.85
N ALA A 483 -7.59 9.39 22.35
CA ALA A 483 -7.62 8.97 23.74
C ALA A 483 -6.48 7.99 24.08
N ASN A 484 -6.34 7.64 25.36
CA ASN A 484 -5.45 6.58 25.85
C ASN A 484 -3.96 6.74 25.42
N ASN A 485 -3.43 7.97 25.50
CA ASN A 485 -2.05 8.29 25.14
C ASN A 485 -1.69 7.96 23.68
N ALA A 486 -2.67 7.98 22.78
CA ALA A 486 -2.40 7.85 21.35
C ALA A 486 -1.47 8.97 20.85
N ALA A 487 -0.59 8.65 19.90
CA ALA A 487 0.31 9.63 19.31
C ALA A 487 -0.48 10.78 18.65
N GLY A 488 -0.08 12.01 18.96
CA GLY A 488 -0.76 13.23 18.55
C GLY A 488 -1.84 13.71 19.51
N SER A 489 -2.01 13.07 20.68
CA SER A 489 -2.88 13.57 21.75
C SER A 489 -2.24 14.74 22.51
N THR A 490 -3.00 15.38 23.39
CA THR A 490 -2.47 16.38 24.32
C THR A 490 -1.41 15.84 25.28
N GLN A 491 -1.42 14.54 25.60
CA GLN A 491 -0.44 13.88 26.47
C GLN A 491 0.79 13.40 25.70
N VAL A 492 0.63 13.06 24.42
CA VAL A 492 1.73 12.64 23.54
C VAL A 492 1.73 13.50 22.26
N PRO A 493 2.06 14.81 22.35
CA PRO A 493 2.05 15.71 21.21
C PRO A 493 2.99 15.24 20.10
N ASP A 494 2.59 15.43 18.84
CA ASP A 494 3.38 15.03 17.67
C ASP A 494 3.89 16.25 16.92
N GLY A 495 5.21 16.50 17.01
CA GLY A 495 5.89 17.61 16.37
C GLY A 495 6.23 17.41 14.89
N THR A 496 5.69 16.39 14.22
CA THR A 496 5.94 16.12 12.78
C THR A 496 4.66 16.24 11.94
N HIS A 497 3.55 15.67 12.41
CA HIS A 497 2.30 15.67 11.64
C HIS A 497 1.46 16.92 11.93
N PHE A 498 0.51 17.21 11.04
CA PHE A 498 -0.34 18.40 11.15
C PHE A 498 -1.78 18.07 11.50
N GLN A 499 -2.43 19.03 12.17
CA GLN A 499 -3.87 19.18 12.14
C GLN A 499 -4.30 19.90 10.86
N LYS A 500 -5.60 19.95 10.57
CA LYS A 500 -6.19 20.67 9.44
C LYS A 500 -5.61 22.08 9.29
N ASN A 501 -5.58 22.87 10.36
CA ASN A 501 -5.05 24.24 10.32
C ASN A 501 -3.56 24.29 9.92
N GLY A 502 -2.75 23.33 10.38
CA GLY A 502 -1.36 23.21 9.99
C GLY A 502 -1.20 22.80 8.53
N ALA A 503 -1.97 21.82 8.07
CA ALA A 503 -1.97 21.41 6.66
C ALA A 503 -2.36 22.56 5.73
N GLU A 504 -3.37 23.35 6.09
CA GLU A 504 -3.80 24.54 5.35
C GLU A 504 -2.72 25.65 5.36
N ALA A 505 -2.05 25.86 6.50
CA ALA A 505 -0.93 26.79 6.58
C ALA A 505 0.24 26.37 5.69
N MET A 506 0.60 25.09 5.69
CA MET A 506 1.65 24.54 4.83
C MET A 506 1.28 24.62 3.35
N ALA A 507 0.04 24.28 2.98
CA ALA A 507 -0.44 24.44 1.61
C ALA A 507 -0.37 25.90 1.14
N LYS A 508 -0.72 26.86 2.00
CA LYS A 508 -0.57 28.29 1.70
C LYS A 508 0.90 28.70 1.53
N MET A 509 1.81 28.13 2.33
CA MET A 509 3.25 28.35 2.15
C MET A 509 3.73 27.79 0.81
N VAL A 510 3.33 26.58 0.43
CA VAL A 510 3.64 26.00 -0.89
C VAL A 510 3.16 26.92 -2.01
N ALA A 511 1.92 27.40 -1.96
CA ALA A 511 1.40 28.36 -2.94
C ALA A 511 2.23 29.65 -2.98
N ASN A 512 2.64 30.19 -1.83
CA ASN A 512 3.49 31.38 -1.78
C ASN A 512 4.88 31.15 -2.38
N GLU A 513 5.48 29.99 -2.17
CA GLU A 513 6.77 29.66 -2.76
C GLU A 513 6.66 29.41 -4.27
N ILE A 514 5.55 28.81 -4.74
CA ILE A 514 5.25 28.72 -6.18
C ILE A 514 5.16 30.12 -6.80
N ARG A 515 4.45 31.07 -6.16
CA ARG A 515 4.35 32.47 -6.64
C ARG A 515 5.71 33.17 -6.79
N LYS A 516 6.71 32.78 -6.00
CA LYS A 516 8.05 33.38 -6.01
C LYS A 516 9.01 32.66 -6.97
N ASN A 517 8.69 31.44 -7.39
CA ASN A 517 9.59 30.61 -8.17
C ASN A 517 9.44 30.93 -9.68
N PRO A 518 10.44 31.54 -10.34
CA PRO A 518 10.34 32.00 -11.73
C PRO A 518 10.24 30.85 -12.75
N GLU A 519 10.49 29.61 -12.35
CA GLU A 519 10.39 28.44 -13.23
C GLU A 519 8.98 27.81 -13.20
N LEU A 520 8.08 28.30 -12.34
CA LEU A 520 6.72 27.77 -12.15
C LEU A 520 5.62 28.71 -12.66
N VAL A 521 5.92 29.59 -13.62
CA VAL A 521 5.02 30.66 -14.11
C VAL A 521 3.61 30.16 -14.45
N GLU A 522 3.50 29.01 -15.10
CA GLU A 522 2.20 28.44 -15.47
C GLU A 522 1.34 28.13 -14.25
N LEU A 523 1.93 27.56 -13.19
CA LEU A 523 1.23 27.30 -11.93
C LEU A 523 0.89 28.59 -11.19
N GLN A 524 1.76 29.61 -11.24
CA GLN A 524 1.50 30.90 -10.62
C GLN A 524 0.19 31.51 -11.12
N GLN A 525 -0.03 31.44 -12.43
CA GLN A 525 -1.24 31.98 -13.08
C GLN A 525 -2.52 31.25 -12.67
N GLN A 526 -2.41 30.04 -12.10
CA GLN A 526 -3.55 29.25 -11.65
C GLN A 526 -3.87 29.40 -10.16
N LEU A 527 -2.98 30.01 -9.37
CA LEU A 527 -3.21 30.25 -7.94
C LEU A 527 -4.26 31.34 -7.70
N LYS A 528 -4.90 31.27 -6.52
CA LYS A 528 -5.85 32.29 -6.01
C LYS A 528 -5.20 33.61 -5.68
#